data_AF-A0A8T7BSA1-F1
#
_entry.id   AF-A0A8T7BSA1-F1
#
_cell.length_a   1.000
_cell.length_b   1.000
_cell.length_c   1.000
_cell.angle_alpha   90.00
_cell.angle_beta   90.00
_cell.angle_gamma   90.00
#
_symmetry.space_group_name_H-M   'P 1'
#
loop_
_entity.id
_entity.type
_entity.pdbx_description
1 polymer ?
#
loop_
_entity_poly.entity_id
_entity_poly.type
_entity_poly.pdbx_seq_one_letter_code
_entity_poly.pdbx_strand_id
1 'polypeptide(L)'
;MALMLLVYHLLIWSYFDSNLQLALGFILYGLFLLWQPLWNKHNSVRKIPALFITLFVAAIAYIFPQESLIFFGLILSGLIGSRLLIQTSFRSFDLLALLIIIIEMAVGVVPATFPQIILPGLFSDYMQTIVLIPVLLFFFAPNTDSKFRGRSHVDLMHGLLAAALIAMVLLGGIVINQLYGVEYIDGLLLTVFIVSTLTIGISWFWNPGIGYSGIGVLWNRYAMTIGGPFEVWINTLTTLIEDPFLTPMEYLETACEHLVDNDWLNGIEWRFENHRIDAGEKTGPRMEYILRPDIEVDIFYKSNPGSALEQHTILLIRMAFQFYLAKQNQEKVRAQEHFATIHHTGARLTHDIKNILQSIKASLEILWADSDTTDQQKLLQSNLTQISERLESTLNKLKTPKLDSQVNFMDC
;
A
#
# COMPACT_ATOMS: atom_id res chain seq x y z
N MET A 1 -11.81 34.03 12.54
CA MET A 1 -12.93 33.08 12.58
C MET A 1 -14.21 33.74 13.07
N ALA A 2 -14.35 34.10 14.35
CA ALA A 2 -15.58 34.74 14.84
C ALA A 2 -15.95 36.03 14.08
N LEU A 3 -14.97 36.90 13.81
CA LEU A 3 -15.19 38.08 12.97
C LEU A 3 -15.64 37.73 11.55
N MET A 4 -15.18 36.60 10.98
CA MET A 4 -15.61 36.17 9.64
C MET A 4 -17.06 35.73 9.65
N LEU A 5 -17.50 34.99 10.68
CA LEU A 5 -18.89 34.58 10.81
C LEU A 5 -19.81 35.78 11.00
N LEU A 6 -19.37 36.78 11.77
CA LEU A 6 -20.13 38.03 11.93
C LEU A 6 -20.24 38.79 10.60
N VAL A 7 -19.14 38.93 9.85
CA VAL A 7 -19.18 39.57 8.53
C VAL A 7 -20.03 38.76 7.54
N TYR A 8 -19.97 37.44 7.61
CA TYR A 8 -20.81 36.54 6.81
C TYR A 8 -22.30 36.72 7.12
N HIS A 9 -22.66 36.85 8.40
CA HIS A 9 -24.03 37.18 8.82
C HIS A 9 -24.48 38.53 8.28
N LEU A 10 -23.66 39.58 8.44
CA LEU A 10 -23.99 40.92 7.94
C LEU A 10 -24.16 40.96 6.41
N LEU A 11 -23.40 40.13 5.68
CA LEU A 11 -23.52 40.02 4.23
C LEU A 11 -24.92 39.57 3.78
N ILE A 12 -25.55 38.67 4.55
CA ILE A 12 -26.90 38.17 4.26
C ILE A 12 -27.94 39.29 4.39
N TRP A 13 -27.79 40.15 5.40
CA TRP A 13 -28.67 41.33 5.59
C TRP A 13 -28.45 42.41 4.55
N SER A 14 -27.23 42.55 4.03
CA SER A 14 -26.85 43.59 3.05
C SER A 14 -27.34 43.34 1.62
N TYR A 15 -28.25 42.39 1.41
CA TYR A 15 -28.72 41.98 0.08
C TYR A 15 -29.23 43.14 -0.79
N PHE A 16 -29.82 44.17 -0.18
CA PHE A 16 -30.40 45.30 -0.92
C PHE A 16 -29.38 46.35 -1.40
N ASP A 17 -28.15 46.37 -0.86
CA ASP A 17 -27.14 47.40 -1.15
C ASP A 17 -25.89 46.79 -1.81
N SER A 18 -25.82 46.86 -3.15
CA SER A 18 -24.71 46.26 -3.93
C SER A 18 -23.33 46.79 -3.53
N ASN A 19 -23.22 48.08 -3.17
CA ASN A 19 -21.94 48.67 -2.73
C ASN A 19 -21.51 48.16 -1.36
N LEU A 20 -22.47 47.96 -0.45
CA LEU A 20 -22.19 47.48 0.90
C LEU A 20 -21.84 45.99 0.88
N GLN A 21 -22.53 45.21 0.05
CA GLN A 21 -22.24 43.80 -0.19
C GLN A 21 -20.82 43.61 -0.76
N LEU A 22 -20.41 44.44 -1.72
CA LEU A 22 -19.07 44.40 -2.32
C LEU A 22 -17.99 44.75 -1.28
N ALA A 23 -18.21 45.80 -0.48
CA ALA A 23 -17.27 46.19 0.58
C ALA A 23 -17.12 45.12 1.67
N LEU A 24 -18.23 44.57 2.17
CA LEU A 24 -18.22 43.49 3.15
C LEU A 24 -17.63 42.18 2.57
N GLY A 25 -17.88 41.89 1.29
CA GLY A 25 -17.27 40.76 0.58
C GLY A 25 -15.75 40.86 0.57
N PHE A 26 -15.19 42.02 0.22
CA PHE A 26 -13.74 42.25 0.30
C PHE A 26 -13.19 42.04 1.72
N ILE A 27 -13.91 42.50 2.75
CA ILE A 27 -13.52 42.29 4.14
C ILE A 27 -13.53 40.80 4.48
N LEU A 28 -14.56 40.06 4.07
CA LEU A 28 -14.68 38.62 4.33
C LEU A 28 -13.52 37.83 3.70
N TYR A 29 -13.28 38.00 2.40
CA TYR A 29 -12.19 37.31 1.70
C TYR A 29 -10.81 37.79 2.19
N GLY A 30 -10.66 39.07 2.52
CA GLY A 30 -9.44 39.61 3.12
C GLY A 30 -9.13 38.98 4.48
N LEU A 31 -10.14 38.87 5.34
CA LEU A 31 -10.02 38.15 6.61
C LEU A 31 -9.66 36.69 6.40
N PHE A 32 -10.23 36.03 5.38
CA PHE A 32 -9.94 34.64 5.04
C PHE A 32 -8.46 34.42 4.69
N LEU A 33 -7.90 35.32 3.88
CA LEU A 33 -6.47 35.29 3.53
C LEU A 33 -5.58 35.57 4.74
N LEU A 34 -5.99 36.48 5.63
CA LEU A 34 -5.24 36.76 6.87
C LEU A 34 -5.26 35.60 7.86
N TRP A 35 -6.33 34.80 7.87
CA TRP A 35 -6.44 33.64 8.76
C TRP A 35 -5.52 32.49 8.36
N GLN A 36 -5.08 32.44 7.09
CA GLN A 36 -4.10 31.47 6.55
C GLN A 36 -4.32 30.01 6.97
N PRO A 37 -5.52 29.43 6.78
CA PRO A 37 -5.81 28.06 7.23
C PRO A 37 -5.02 26.97 6.50
N LEU A 38 -4.67 27.24 5.24
CA LEU A 38 -4.05 26.28 4.33
C LEU A 38 -2.54 26.50 4.18
N TRP A 39 -1.98 27.58 4.76
CA TRP A 39 -0.60 27.98 4.47
C TRP A 39 0.33 27.75 5.66
N ASN A 40 1.40 26.98 5.43
CA ASN A 40 2.48 26.85 6.40
C ASN A 40 3.27 28.15 6.49
N LYS A 41 3.30 28.78 7.68
CA LYS A 41 4.01 30.05 7.97
C LYS A 41 5.50 30.07 7.59
N HIS A 42 6.10 28.92 7.29
CA HIS A 42 7.51 28.74 6.94
C HIS A 42 7.79 28.73 5.42
N ASN A 43 6.77 28.58 4.57
CA ASN A 43 6.94 28.58 3.12
C ASN A 43 6.52 29.94 2.54
N SER A 44 7.46 30.65 1.93
CA SER A 44 7.18 31.90 1.23
C SER A 44 6.14 31.65 0.13
N VAL A 45 4.97 32.26 0.29
CA VAL A 45 3.93 32.27 -0.74
C VAL A 45 4.50 32.88 -2.01
N ARG A 46 4.44 32.16 -3.15
CA ARG A 46 4.74 32.78 -4.44
C ARG A 46 3.69 33.85 -4.70
N LYS A 47 4.13 35.12 -4.76
CA LYS A 47 3.23 36.28 -4.87
C LYS A 47 2.34 36.25 -6.12
N ILE A 48 2.85 35.71 -7.23
CA ILE A 48 2.15 35.70 -8.52
C ILE A 48 0.93 34.75 -8.50
N PRO A 49 1.05 33.44 -8.17
CA PRO A 49 -0.12 32.56 -8.02
C PRO A 49 -1.14 33.07 -7.00
N ALA A 50 -0.65 33.62 -5.88
CA ALA A 50 -1.55 34.17 -4.86
C ALA A 50 -2.36 35.33 -5.43
N LEU A 51 -1.72 36.26 -6.16
CA LEU A 51 -2.40 37.39 -6.80
C LEU A 51 -3.48 36.93 -7.79
N PHE A 52 -3.18 35.94 -8.63
CA PHE A 52 -4.16 35.35 -9.54
C PHE A 52 -5.35 34.73 -8.81
N ILE A 53 -5.12 33.97 -7.73
CA ILE A 53 -6.20 33.38 -6.93
C ILE A 53 -7.07 34.48 -6.30
N THR A 54 -6.47 35.53 -5.71
CA THR A 54 -7.24 36.66 -5.17
C THR A 54 -8.07 37.36 -6.23
N LEU A 55 -7.51 37.60 -7.41
CA LEU A 55 -8.22 38.29 -8.49
C LEU A 55 -9.35 37.42 -9.05
N PHE A 56 -9.13 36.11 -9.14
CA PHE A 56 -10.16 35.15 -9.54
C PHE A 56 -11.32 35.09 -8.53
N VAL A 57 -11.02 34.99 -7.23
CA VAL A 57 -12.05 35.00 -6.17
C VAL A 57 -12.81 36.32 -6.14
N ALA A 58 -12.11 37.46 -6.29
CA ALA A 58 -12.74 38.77 -6.35
C ALA A 58 -13.64 38.93 -7.58
N ALA A 59 -13.23 38.41 -8.75
CA ALA A 59 -14.05 38.41 -9.95
C ALA A 59 -15.31 37.57 -9.78
N ILE A 60 -15.21 36.37 -9.20
CA ILE A 60 -16.38 35.52 -8.91
C ILE A 60 -17.31 36.22 -7.92
N ALA A 61 -16.79 36.78 -6.84
CA ALA A 61 -17.60 37.50 -5.84
C ALA A 61 -18.29 38.74 -6.42
N TYR A 62 -17.71 39.38 -7.44
CA TYR A 62 -18.33 40.51 -8.13
C TYR A 62 -19.42 40.07 -9.12
N ILE A 63 -19.18 39.00 -9.88
CA ILE A 63 -20.13 38.52 -10.91
C ILE A 63 -21.29 37.74 -10.28
N PHE A 64 -21.01 36.92 -9.27
CA PHE A 64 -21.93 35.99 -8.62
C PHE A 64 -21.90 36.18 -7.09
N PRO A 65 -22.39 37.31 -6.57
CA PRO A 65 -22.17 37.68 -5.18
C PRO A 65 -22.83 36.70 -4.21
N GLN A 66 -23.99 36.14 -4.52
CA GLN A 66 -24.72 35.26 -3.61
C GLN A 66 -24.20 33.81 -3.67
N GLU A 67 -23.96 33.30 -4.88
CA GLU A 67 -23.41 31.97 -5.12
C GLU A 67 -21.99 31.88 -4.55
N SER A 68 -21.21 32.96 -4.62
CA SER A 68 -19.90 33.03 -4.00
C SER A 68 -19.93 32.83 -2.49
N LEU A 69 -21.01 33.25 -1.81
CA LEU A 69 -21.20 33.02 -0.38
C LEU A 69 -21.50 31.54 -0.08
N ILE A 70 -22.28 30.86 -0.93
CA ILE A 70 -22.50 29.40 -0.80
C ILE A 70 -21.16 28.66 -0.91
N PHE A 71 -20.37 28.94 -1.96
CA PHE A 71 -19.07 28.32 -2.14
C PHE A 71 -18.12 28.63 -0.98
N PHE A 72 -18.11 29.88 -0.51
CA PHE A 72 -17.30 30.28 0.64
C PHE A 72 -17.73 29.57 1.92
N GLY A 73 -19.03 29.45 2.18
CA GLY A 73 -19.60 28.73 3.31
C GLY A 73 -19.25 27.23 3.30
N LEU A 74 -19.27 26.59 2.12
CA LEU A 74 -18.84 25.21 1.94
C LEU A 74 -17.33 25.02 2.16
N ILE A 75 -16.50 25.94 1.66
CA ILE A 75 -15.04 25.92 1.92
C ILE A 75 -14.77 26.10 3.41
N LEU A 76 -15.44 27.06 4.06
CA LEU A 76 -15.25 27.35 5.47
C LEU A 76 -15.72 26.18 6.34
N SER A 77 -16.87 25.57 6.03
CA SER A 77 -17.38 24.39 6.76
C SER A 77 -16.45 23.19 6.61
N GLY A 78 -15.88 22.95 5.43
CA GLY A 78 -14.87 21.92 5.22
C GLY A 78 -13.58 22.14 6.03
N LEU A 79 -13.07 23.37 6.07
CA LEU A 79 -11.87 23.73 6.86
C LEU A 79 -12.07 23.65 8.38
N ILE A 80 -13.32 23.71 8.83
CA ILE A 80 -13.68 23.53 10.24
C ILE A 80 -13.89 22.04 10.51
N GLY A 81 -14.62 21.35 9.63
CA GLY A 81 -14.86 19.90 9.71
C GLY A 81 -13.56 19.09 9.71
N SER A 82 -12.54 19.52 8.97
CA SER A 82 -11.22 18.85 8.93
C SER A 82 -10.53 18.79 10.29
N ARG A 83 -10.78 19.75 11.18
CA ARG A 83 -10.15 19.82 12.51
C ARG A 83 -10.94 19.03 13.55
N LEU A 84 -12.25 19.03 13.40
CA LEU A 84 -13.21 18.42 14.33
C LEU A 84 -13.06 16.89 14.45
N LEU A 85 -12.81 16.22 13.33
CA LEU A 85 -12.81 14.76 13.25
C LEU A 85 -11.52 14.13 13.80
N ILE A 86 -10.46 14.92 14.01
CA ILE A 86 -9.15 14.43 14.46
C ILE A 86 -8.87 14.76 15.92
N GLN A 87 -9.21 15.97 16.38
CA GLN A 87 -8.83 16.43 17.72
C GLN A 87 -10.02 16.44 18.67
N THR A 88 -9.95 15.64 19.74
CA THR A 88 -11.01 15.52 20.76
C THR A 88 -11.09 16.74 21.69
N SER A 89 -10.00 17.50 21.83
CA SER A 89 -9.85 18.60 22.79
C SER A 89 -10.52 19.92 22.36
N PHE A 90 -10.60 20.23 21.06
CA PHE A 90 -11.08 21.54 20.55
C PHE A 90 -12.50 21.46 19.97
N ARG A 91 -13.23 20.37 20.25
CA ARG A 91 -14.48 20.04 19.56
C ARG A 91 -15.57 21.08 19.78
N SER A 92 -15.71 21.67 20.97
CA SER A 92 -16.86 22.53 21.30
C SER A 92 -16.89 23.83 20.49
N PHE A 93 -15.76 24.53 20.35
CA PHE A 93 -15.70 25.80 19.61
C PHE A 93 -15.81 25.60 18.10
N ASP A 94 -15.10 24.60 17.54
CA ASP A 94 -15.20 24.28 16.11
C ASP A 94 -16.60 23.70 15.75
N LEU A 95 -17.25 22.93 16.64
CA LEU A 95 -18.65 22.48 16.46
C LEU A 95 -19.62 23.65 16.42
N LEU A 96 -19.48 24.59 17.36
CA LEU A 96 -20.38 25.74 17.43
C LEU A 96 -20.24 26.62 16.18
N ALA A 97 -19.00 26.80 15.70
CA ALA A 97 -18.75 27.50 14.45
C ALA A 97 -19.35 26.78 13.23
N LEU A 98 -19.21 25.46 13.16
CA LEU A 98 -19.79 24.64 12.09
C LEU A 98 -21.31 24.72 12.10
N LEU A 99 -21.93 24.62 13.28
CA LEU A 99 -23.37 24.73 13.47
C LEU A 99 -23.89 26.10 13.00
N ILE A 100 -23.21 27.19 13.39
CA ILE A 100 -23.55 28.54 12.94
C ILE A 100 -23.53 28.61 11.41
N ILE A 101 -22.44 28.17 10.75
CA ILE A 101 -22.35 28.22 9.28
C ILE A 101 -23.46 27.40 8.62
N ILE A 102 -23.76 26.20 9.13
CA ILE A 102 -24.82 25.36 8.58
C ILE A 102 -26.17 26.08 8.65
N ILE A 103 -26.51 26.67 9.80
CA ILE A 103 -27.77 27.39 9.98
C ILE A 103 -27.82 28.66 9.11
N GLU A 104 -26.73 29.42 9.04
CA GLU A 104 -26.61 30.62 8.19
C GLU A 104 -26.80 30.28 6.71
N MET A 105 -26.20 29.18 6.24
CA MET A 105 -26.38 28.71 4.87
C MET A 105 -27.81 28.26 4.63
N ALA A 106 -28.39 27.47 5.53
CA ALA A 106 -29.74 26.94 5.39
C ALA A 106 -30.80 28.04 5.37
N VAL A 107 -30.76 28.98 6.32
CA VAL A 107 -31.86 29.94 6.52
C VAL A 107 -31.57 31.32 5.90
N GLY A 108 -30.31 31.62 5.59
CA GLY A 108 -29.91 32.92 5.04
C GLY A 108 -29.46 32.83 3.60
N VAL A 109 -28.31 32.20 3.38
CA VAL A 109 -27.64 32.26 2.07
C VAL A 109 -28.42 31.53 0.99
N VAL A 110 -28.92 30.33 1.26
CA VAL A 110 -29.67 29.55 0.26
C VAL A 110 -30.97 30.27 -0.15
N PRO A 111 -31.85 30.70 0.76
CA PRO A 111 -33.05 31.46 0.40
C PRO A 111 -32.76 32.80 -0.28
N ALA A 112 -31.66 33.47 0.09
CA ALA A 112 -31.26 34.69 -0.60
C ALA A 112 -30.79 34.43 -2.04
N THR A 113 -30.10 33.31 -2.29
CA THR A 113 -29.52 32.97 -3.60
C THR A 113 -30.56 32.44 -4.58
N PHE A 114 -31.55 31.70 -4.11
CA PHE A 114 -32.56 31.05 -4.95
C PHE A 114 -33.94 31.68 -4.71
N PRO A 115 -34.43 32.55 -5.63
CA PRO A 115 -35.70 33.25 -5.46
C PRO A 115 -36.93 32.32 -5.36
N GLN A 116 -36.79 31.07 -5.81
CA GLN A 116 -37.84 30.05 -5.73
C GLN A 116 -38.07 29.56 -4.29
N ILE A 117 -37.09 29.76 -3.41
CA ILE A 117 -37.12 29.29 -2.02
C ILE A 117 -37.76 30.35 -1.16
N ILE A 118 -39.02 30.12 -0.80
CA ILE A 118 -39.78 31.00 0.09
C ILE A 118 -39.82 30.37 1.49
N LEU A 119 -39.30 31.11 2.46
CA LEU A 119 -39.41 30.74 3.88
C LEU A 119 -40.83 31.06 4.39
N PRO A 120 -41.36 30.27 5.34
CA PRO A 120 -42.57 30.65 6.07
C PRO A 120 -42.38 32.02 6.76
N GLY A 121 -43.43 32.84 6.83
CA GLY A 121 -43.32 34.24 7.30
C GLY A 121 -42.60 34.40 8.64
N LEU A 122 -42.92 33.56 9.63
CA LEU A 122 -42.24 33.56 10.93
C LEU A 122 -40.74 33.25 10.83
N PHE A 123 -40.34 32.38 9.91
CA PHE A 123 -38.93 32.06 9.70
C PHE A 123 -38.21 33.21 8.98
N SER A 124 -38.84 33.80 7.96
CA SER A 124 -38.28 34.94 7.24
C SER A 124 -38.01 36.15 8.15
N ASP A 125 -38.94 36.47 9.05
CA ASP A 125 -38.85 37.70 9.86
C ASP A 125 -37.90 37.57 11.06
N TYR A 126 -37.88 36.40 11.71
CA TYR A 126 -37.21 36.25 13.00
C TYR A 126 -35.94 35.41 12.97
N MET A 127 -35.79 34.45 12.03
CA MET A 127 -34.69 33.49 12.12
C MET A 127 -33.32 34.14 12.01
N GLN A 128 -33.13 35.11 11.13
CA GLN A 128 -31.85 35.80 11.01
C GLN A 128 -31.48 36.53 12.31
N THR A 129 -32.45 37.18 12.94
CA THR A 129 -32.26 37.82 14.25
C THR A 129 -31.95 36.80 15.36
N ILE A 130 -32.55 35.61 15.32
CA ILE A 130 -32.27 34.52 16.26
C ILE A 130 -30.85 33.97 16.04
N VAL A 131 -30.41 33.81 14.79
CA VAL A 131 -29.07 33.30 14.44
C VAL A 131 -27.96 34.28 14.82
N LEU A 132 -28.25 35.58 14.91
CA LEU A 132 -27.31 36.57 15.43
C LEU A 132 -26.88 36.27 16.88
N ILE A 133 -27.76 35.66 17.70
CA ILE A 133 -27.46 35.35 19.12
C ILE A 133 -26.26 34.39 19.24
N PRO A 134 -26.26 33.17 18.63
CA PRO A 134 -25.11 32.29 18.69
C PRO A 134 -23.87 32.88 18.00
N VAL A 135 -24.03 33.70 16.95
CA VAL A 135 -22.91 34.42 16.32
C VAL A 135 -22.23 35.38 17.31
N LEU A 136 -23.01 36.16 18.06
CA LEU A 136 -22.50 37.07 19.08
C LEU A 136 -21.90 36.31 20.27
N LEU A 137 -22.55 35.23 20.72
CA LEU A 137 -21.99 34.36 21.76
C LEU A 137 -20.63 33.81 21.33
N PHE A 138 -20.50 33.35 20.08
CA PHE A 138 -19.22 32.88 19.54
C PHE A 138 -18.18 34.00 19.45
N PHE A 139 -18.61 35.23 19.16
CA PHE A 139 -17.73 36.40 19.11
C PHE A 139 -17.16 36.79 20.48
N PHE A 140 -17.99 36.73 21.52
CA PHE A 140 -17.58 37.06 22.90
C PHE A 140 -17.05 35.87 23.69
N ALA A 141 -17.16 34.64 23.18
CA ALA A 141 -16.69 33.45 23.87
C ALA A 141 -15.18 33.55 24.17
N PRO A 142 -14.76 33.39 25.44
CA PRO A 142 -13.35 33.42 25.80
C PRO A 142 -12.63 32.24 25.16
N ASN A 143 -11.64 32.54 24.32
CA ASN A 143 -10.79 31.53 23.70
C ASN A 143 -9.73 31.05 24.70
N THR A 144 -10.08 30.06 25.51
CA THR A 144 -9.20 29.48 26.54
C THR A 144 -8.01 28.70 25.97
N ASP A 145 -8.01 28.45 24.67
CA ASP A 145 -7.29 27.33 24.05
C ASP A 145 -6.10 27.75 23.17
N SER A 146 -5.65 29.00 23.34
CA SER A 146 -4.51 29.58 22.61
C SER A 146 -3.15 28.90 22.85
N LYS A 147 -3.03 28.01 23.85
CA LYS A 147 -1.75 27.40 24.25
C LYS A 147 -1.34 26.16 23.44
N PHE A 148 -2.24 25.55 22.67
CA PHE A 148 -1.98 24.32 21.91
C PHE A 148 -2.23 24.47 20.40
N ARG A 149 -1.79 25.58 19.79
CA ARG A 149 -1.63 25.66 18.32
C ARG A 149 -0.40 24.86 17.85
N GLY A 150 -0.34 23.58 18.23
CA GLY A 150 0.53 22.61 17.57
C GLY A 150 -0.08 22.27 16.21
N ARG A 151 0.64 22.60 15.13
CA ARG A 151 0.38 22.27 13.71
C ARG A 151 -0.82 21.33 13.50
N SER A 152 -2.03 21.90 13.47
CA SER A 152 -3.21 21.18 13.00
C SER A 152 -3.02 21.01 11.49
N HIS A 153 -2.56 19.84 11.07
CA HIS A 153 -2.59 19.49 9.66
C HIS A 153 -4.06 19.43 9.27
N VAL A 154 -4.44 20.26 8.30
CA VAL A 154 -5.76 20.20 7.69
C VAL A 154 -5.86 18.85 6.99
N ASP A 155 -6.70 17.97 7.51
CA ASP A 155 -7.05 16.75 6.82
C ASP A 155 -8.09 17.05 5.75
N LEU A 156 -7.61 17.13 4.51
CA LEU A 156 -8.42 17.43 3.35
C LEU A 156 -9.55 16.42 3.16
N MET A 157 -9.36 15.14 3.50
CA MET A 157 -10.37 14.10 3.29
C MET A 157 -11.57 14.32 4.21
N HIS A 158 -11.31 14.49 5.51
CA HIS A 158 -12.35 14.74 6.50
C HIS A 158 -13.06 16.08 6.27
N GLY A 159 -12.31 17.12 5.87
CA GLY A 159 -12.89 18.40 5.49
C GLY A 159 -13.76 18.32 4.24
N LEU A 160 -13.31 17.60 3.21
CA LEU A 160 -14.08 17.38 1.98
C LEU A 160 -15.35 16.58 2.25
N LEU A 161 -15.29 15.55 3.09
CA LEU A 161 -16.47 14.79 3.52
C LEU A 161 -17.48 15.67 4.26
N ALA A 162 -17.02 16.52 5.18
CA ALA A 162 -17.90 17.43 5.90
C ALA A 162 -18.58 18.44 4.95
N ALA A 163 -17.82 19.06 4.05
CA ALA A 163 -18.36 19.98 3.06
C ALA A 163 -19.33 19.28 2.09
N ALA A 164 -19.01 18.06 1.64
CA ALA A 164 -19.87 17.27 0.75
C ALA A 164 -21.18 16.86 1.42
N LEU A 165 -21.15 16.43 2.68
CA LEU A 165 -22.36 16.12 3.45
C LEU A 165 -23.26 17.35 3.61
N ILE A 166 -22.68 18.49 3.97
CA ILE A 166 -23.44 19.74 4.11
C ILE A 166 -24.02 20.16 2.75
N ALA A 167 -23.25 20.10 1.67
CA ALA A 167 -23.73 20.38 0.32
C ALA A 167 -24.87 19.44 -0.07
N MET A 168 -24.77 18.14 0.23
CA MET A 168 -25.79 17.14 -0.04
C MET A 168 -27.10 17.44 0.70
N VAL A 169 -27.01 17.85 1.97
CA VAL A 169 -28.19 18.24 2.77
C VAL A 169 -28.83 19.51 2.20
N LEU A 170 -28.04 20.56 1.95
CA LEU A 170 -28.57 21.82 1.42
C LEU A 170 -29.20 21.65 0.04
N LEU A 171 -28.49 21.02 -0.90
CA LEU A 171 -29.01 20.74 -2.24
C LEU A 171 -30.21 19.81 -2.19
N GLY A 172 -30.18 18.80 -1.34
CA GLY A 172 -31.32 17.91 -1.14
C GLY A 172 -32.57 18.67 -0.68
N GLY A 173 -32.44 19.60 0.27
CA GLY A 173 -33.54 20.45 0.72
C GLY A 173 -34.14 21.28 -0.42
N ILE A 174 -33.30 21.88 -1.26
CA ILE A 174 -33.72 22.62 -2.46
C ILE A 174 -34.46 21.69 -3.43
N VAL A 175 -33.90 20.50 -3.72
CA VAL A 175 -34.48 19.53 -4.65
C VAL A 175 -35.84 19.04 -4.16
N ILE A 176 -35.98 18.72 -2.87
CA ILE A 176 -37.26 18.27 -2.31
C ILE A 176 -38.32 19.36 -2.37
N ASN A 177 -37.97 20.59 -2.00
CA ASN A 177 -38.86 21.74 -2.11
C ASN A 177 -39.34 21.92 -3.57
N GLN A 178 -38.42 21.88 -4.53
CA GLN A 178 -38.74 22.12 -5.94
C GLN A 178 -39.53 20.97 -6.59
N LEU A 179 -39.26 19.71 -6.24
CA LEU A 179 -39.90 18.54 -6.85
C LEU A 179 -41.26 18.21 -6.22
N TYR A 180 -41.38 18.32 -4.90
CA TYR A 180 -42.57 17.91 -4.16
C TYR A 180 -43.46 19.09 -3.74
N GLY A 181 -43.02 20.33 -3.94
CA GLY A 181 -43.78 21.54 -3.59
C GLY A 181 -44.01 21.73 -2.09
N VAL A 182 -43.27 21.02 -1.24
CA VAL A 182 -43.30 21.17 0.23
C VAL A 182 -42.52 22.40 0.66
N GLU A 183 -42.79 22.94 1.85
CA GLU A 183 -42.04 24.08 2.39
C GLU A 183 -40.54 23.75 2.49
N TYR A 184 -39.68 24.75 2.26
CA TYR A 184 -38.23 24.55 2.22
C TYR A 184 -37.67 23.97 3.52
N ILE A 185 -38.18 24.43 4.67
CA ILE A 185 -37.74 23.94 5.99
C ILE A 185 -38.12 22.46 6.17
N ASP A 186 -39.31 22.06 5.74
CA ASP A 186 -39.74 20.66 5.77
C ASP A 186 -38.88 19.78 4.85
N GLY A 187 -38.58 20.28 3.64
CA GLY A 187 -37.67 19.61 2.71
C GLY A 187 -36.26 19.44 3.29
N LEU A 188 -35.73 20.48 3.94
CA LEU A 188 -34.44 20.43 4.60
C LEU A 188 -34.43 19.44 5.77
N LEU A 189 -35.45 19.44 6.63
CA LEU A 189 -35.59 18.47 7.72
C LEU A 189 -35.67 17.03 7.19
N LEU A 190 -36.42 16.80 6.10
CA LEU A 190 -36.50 15.50 5.47
C LEU A 190 -35.14 15.04 4.94
N THR A 191 -34.35 15.92 4.33
CA THR A 191 -33.00 15.56 3.87
C THR A 191 -32.03 15.28 4.99
N VAL A 192 -32.07 16.06 6.08
CA VAL A 192 -31.31 15.76 7.29
C VAL A 192 -31.69 14.38 7.82
N PHE A 193 -32.99 14.06 7.86
CA PHE A 193 -33.47 12.76 8.32
C PHE A 193 -33.00 11.61 7.41
N ILE A 194 -33.10 11.75 6.08
CA ILE A 194 -32.63 10.75 5.12
C ILE A 194 -31.12 10.54 5.24
N VAL A 195 -30.33 11.62 5.20
CA VAL A 195 -28.86 11.55 5.27
C VAL A 195 -28.41 10.99 6.62
N SER A 196 -29.04 11.39 7.73
CA SER A 196 -28.73 10.87 9.06
C SER A 196 -29.07 9.39 9.18
N THR A 197 -30.24 8.97 8.70
CA THR A 197 -30.66 7.55 8.71
C THR A 197 -29.73 6.70 7.86
N LEU A 198 -29.36 7.19 6.68
CA LEU A 198 -28.40 6.51 5.80
C LEU A 198 -27.02 6.40 6.47
N THR A 199 -26.54 7.48 7.09
CA THR A 199 -25.24 7.50 7.77
C THR A 199 -25.21 6.56 8.96
N ILE A 200 -26.28 6.53 9.77
CA ILE A 200 -26.44 5.58 10.88
C ILE A 200 -26.52 4.15 10.34
N GLY A 201 -27.27 3.92 9.26
CA GLY A 201 -27.37 2.62 8.61
C GLY A 201 -26.02 2.10 8.12
N ILE A 202 -25.25 2.93 7.42
CA ILE A 202 -23.89 2.60 6.98
C ILE A 202 -22.98 2.34 8.19
N SER A 203 -23.03 3.20 9.22
CA SER A 203 -22.23 3.02 10.43
C SER A 203 -22.54 1.71 11.14
N TRP A 204 -23.83 1.37 11.27
CA TRP A 204 -24.28 0.13 11.89
C TRP A 204 -23.93 -1.10 11.06
N PHE A 205 -24.01 -1.01 9.73
CA PHE A 205 -23.64 -2.09 8.82
C PHE A 205 -22.13 -2.36 8.79
N TRP A 206 -21.32 -1.31 8.96
CA TRP A 206 -19.87 -1.42 9.03
C TRP A 206 -19.39 -2.04 10.35
N ASN A 207 -19.99 -1.65 11.47
CA ASN A 207 -19.66 -2.16 12.81
C ASN A 207 -20.94 -2.38 13.65
N PRO A 208 -21.69 -3.46 13.39
CA PRO A 208 -22.83 -3.81 14.23
C PRO A 208 -22.27 -4.20 15.60
N GLY A 209 -22.84 -3.64 16.67
CA GLY A 209 -22.30 -3.75 18.03
C GLY A 209 -22.04 -5.17 18.54
N ILE A 210 -21.45 -5.23 19.74
CA ILE A 210 -20.89 -6.40 20.44
C ILE A 210 -21.63 -7.72 20.12
N GLY A 211 -20.93 -8.63 19.44
CA GLY A 211 -21.37 -10.01 19.20
C GLY A 211 -21.62 -10.36 17.73
N TYR A 212 -21.79 -9.38 16.85
CA TYR A 212 -22.00 -9.61 15.42
C TYR A 212 -20.81 -9.12 14.58
N SER A 213 -20.40 -9.96 13.64
CA SER A 213 -19.29 -9.67 12.73
C SER A 213 -19.80 -8.80 11.59
N GLY A 214 -19.46 -7.51 11.58
CA GLY A 214 -19.84 -6.59 10.51
C GLY A 214 -19.15 -6.86 9.19
N ILE A 215 -19.53 -6.10 8.16
CA ILE A 215 -18.80 -6.12 6.88
C ILE A 215 -17.35 -5.69 7.03
N GLY A 216 -17.01 -4.88 8.04
CA GLY A 216 -15.62 -4.60 8.36
C GLY A 216 -14.78 -5.87 8.59
N VAL A 217 -15.36 -6.92 9.18
CA VAL A 217 -14.65 -8.20 9.41
C VAL A 217 -14.60 -9.04 8.14
N LEU A 218 -15.67 -9.05 7.33
CA LEU A 218 -15.65 -9.69 6.01
C LEU A 218 -14.65 -9.01 5.07
N TRP A 219 -14.56 -7.69 5.11
CA TRP A 219 -13.59 -6.89 4.37
C TRP A 219 -12.17 -7.15 4.86
N ASN A 220 -11.96 -7.23 6.18
CA ASN A 220 -10.65 -7.58 6.74
C ASN A 220 -10.23 -9.00 6.33
N ARG A 221 -11.17 -9.96 6.37
CA ARG A 221 -10.95 -11.33 5.89
C ARG A 221 -10.64 -11.33 4.39
N TYR A 222 -11.42 -10.62 3.59
CA TYR A 222 -11.21 -10.48 2.15
C TYR A 222 -9.83 -9.87 1.85
N ALA A 223 -9.46 -8.77 2.52
CA ALA A 223 -8.16 -8.13 2.38
C ALA A 223 -7.00 -9.05 2.77
N MET A 224 -7.17 -9.88 3.80
CA MET A 224 -6.19 -10.89 4.18
C MET A 224 -6.14 -12.07 3.19
N THR A 225 -7.23 -12.36 2.49
CA THR A 225 -7.33 -13.47 1.52
C THR A 225 -6.98 -13.04 0.09
N ILE A 226 -6.75 -11.75 -0.17
CA ILE A 226 -6.19 -11.24 -1.43
C ILE A 226 -4.81 -11.87 -1.73
N GLY A 227 -4.12 -12.38 -0.72
CA GLY A 227 -2.89 -13.19 -0.87
C GLY A 227 -3.10 -14.69 -1.07
N GLY A 228 -4.30 -15.25 -0.84
CA GLY A 228 -4.49 -16.71 -0.67
C GLY A 228 -3.95 -17.58 -1.82
N PRO A 229 -4.42 -17.40 -3.08
CA PRO A 229 -3.92 -18.19 -4.21
C PRO A 229 -2.42 -17.99 -4.48
N PHE A 230 -1.92 -16.78 -4.22
CA PHE A 230 -0.51 -16.44 -4.41
C PHE A 230 0.39 -17.03 -3.31
N GLU A 231 -0.06 -17.01 -2.06
CA GLU A 231 0.61 -17.62 -0.91
C GLU A 231 0.67 -19.14 -1.08
N VAL A 232 -0.44 -19.76 -1.52
CA VAL A 232 -0.47 -21.19 -1.86
C VAL A 232 0.54 -21.47 -2.98
N TRP A 233 0.57 -20.65 -4.02
CA TRP A 233 1.52 -20.80 -5.12
C TRP A 233 2.99 -20.70 -4.67
N ILE A 234 3.33 -19.69 -3.86
CA ILE A 234 4.69 -19.56 -3.29
C ILE A 234 5.04 -20.78 -2.45
N ASN A 235 4.11 -21.25 -1.61
CA ASN A 235 4.33 -22.39 -0.76
C ASN A 235 4.59 -23.67 -1.59
N THR A 236 3.83 -23.87 -2.66
CA THR A 236 4.06 -24.98 -3.62
C THR A 236 5.44 -24.87 -4.26
N LEU A 237 5.81 -23.71 -4.80
CA LEU A 237 7.12 -23.51 -5.44
C LEU A 237 8.29 -23.70 -4.47
N THR A 238 8.13 -23.30 -3.21
CA THR A 238 9.14 -23.45 -2.16
C THR A 238 9.26 -24.89 -1.70
N THR A 239 8.14 -25.59 -1.52
CA THR A 239 8.15 -27.03 -1.18
C THR A 239 8.84 -27.85 -2.29
N LEU A 240 8.57 -27.51 -3.56
CA LEU A 240 9.20 -28.17 -4.71
C LEU A 240 10.72 -27.90 -4.80
N ILE A 241 11.19 -26.71 -4.40
CA ILE A 241 12.62 -26.38 -4.52
C ILE A 241 13.46 -27.08 -3.44
N GLU A 242 12.85 -27.41 -2.31
CA GLU A 242 13.50 -28.11 -1.20
C GLU A 242 13.84 -29.57 -1.53
N ASP A 243 13.12 -30.21 -2.46
CA ASP A 243 13.39 -31.61 -2.84
C ASP A 243 14.78 -31.75 -3.49
N PRO A 244 15.74 -32.48 -2.87
CA PRO A 244 17.10 -32.61 -3.40
C PRO A 244 17.19 -33.42 -4.71
N PHE A 245 16.20 -34.28 -4.99
CA PHE A 245 16.23 -35.23 -6.11
C PHE A 245 15.60 -34.70 -7.39
N LEU A 246 14.85 -33.60 -7.31
CA LEU A 246 14.29 -32.95 -8.49
C LEU A 246 15.37 -32.22 -9.30
N THR A 247 15.49 -32.59 -10.57
CA THR A 247 16.24 -31.78 -11.54
C THR A 247 15.52 -30.45 -11.80
N PRO A 248 16.21 -29.40 -12.31
CA PRO A 248 15.57 -28.13 -12.61
C PRO A 248 14.45 -28.28 -13.64
N MET A 249 14.59 -29.25 -14.56
CA MET A 249 13.59 -29.50 -15.59
C MET A 249 12.32 -30.11 -14.99
N GLU A 250 12.47 -31.17 -14.19
CA GLU A 250 11.36 -31.80 -13.47
C GLU A 250 10.67 -30.81 -12.52
N TYR A 251 11.44 -29.92 -11.88
CA TYR A 251 10.88 -28.83 -11.07
C TYR A 251 9.91 -27.94 -11.84
N LEU A 252 10.30 -27.49 -13.03
CA LEU A 252 9.45 -26.60 -13.81
C LEU A 252 8.24 -27.35 -14.39
N GLU A 253 8.41 -28.62 -14.75
CA GLU A 253 7.32 -29.51 -15.18
C GLU A 253 6.27 -29.68 -14.08
N THR A 254 6.67 -30.11 -12.87
CA THR A 254 5.75 -30.27 -11.73
C THR A 254 5.12 -28.94 -11.29
N ALA A 255 5.87 -27.84 -11.38
CA ALA A 255 5.30 -26.52 -11.13
C ALA A 255 4.21 -26.16 -12.16
N CYS A 256 4.38 -26.52 -13.44
CA CYS A 256 3.37 -26.31 -14.47
C CYS A 256 2.14 -27.19 -14.25
N GLU A 257 2.31 -28.45 -13.83
CA GLU A 257 1.21 -29.33 -13.47
C GLU A 257 0.34 -28.72 -12.36
N HIS A 258 0.95 -28.27 -11.27
CA HIS A 258 0.23 -27.60 -10.18
C HIS A 258 -0.41 -26.27 -10.59
N LEU A 259 0.13 -25.59 -11.60
CA LEU A 259 -0.47 -24.38 -12.14
C LEU A 259 -1.72 -24.72 -12.99
N VAL A 260 -1.68 -25.82 -13.75
CA VAL A 260 -2.79 -26.35 -14.57
C VAL A 260 -3.93 -26.92 -13.72
N ASP A 261 -3.65 -27.41 -12.51
CA ASP A 261 -4.68 -27.83 -11.55
C ASP A 261 -5.67 -26.70 -11.19
N ASN A 262 -5.33 -25.43 -11.47
CA ASN A 262 -6.24 -24.33 -11.26
C ASN A 262 -7.42 -24.33 -12.25
N ASP A 263 -8.61 -24.00 -11.76
CA ASP A 263 -9.86 -24.06 -12.53
C ASP A 263 -9.91 -23.18 -13.79
N TRP A 264 -9.02 -22.20 -13.94
CA TRP A 264 -9.04 -21.22 -15.04
C TRP A 264 -8.10 -21.55 -16.20
N LEU A 265 -7.18 -22.50 -16.02
CA LEU A 265 -6.14 -22.85 -16.98
C LEU A 265 -6.40 -24.25 -17.58
N ASN A 266 -6.17 -24.41 -18.89
CA ASN A 266 -6.26 -25.69 -19.57
C ASN A 266 -4.89 -26.31 -19.82
N GLY A 267 -3.88 -25.49 -20.13
CA GLY A 267 -2.53 -25.96 -20.35
C GLY A 267 -1.52 -24.84 -20.48
N ILE A 268 -0.24 -25.18 -20.25
CA ILE A 268 0.90 -24.30 -20.43
C ILE A 268 1.97 -25.05 -21.21
N GLU A 269 2.66 -24.32 -22.07
CA GLU A 269 3.78 -24.81 -22.84
C GLU A 269 4.94 -23.81 -22.79
N TRP A 270 6.10 -24.28 -22.32
CA TRP A 270 7.36 -23.54 -22.35
C TRP A 270 8.21 -24.01 -23.52
N ARG A 271 8.72 -23.06 -24.30
CA ARG A 271 9.68 -23.30 -25.36
C ARG A 271 11.02 -22.69 -24.96
N PHE A 272 11.99 -23.58 -24.75
CA PHE A 272 13.40 -23.24 -24.62
C PHE A 272 14.10 -23.52 -25.96
N GLU A 273 15.30 -22.96 -26.17
CA GLU A 273 16.07 -23.16 -27.40
C GLU A 273 16.25 -24.65 -27.79
N ASN A 274 16.44 -25.53 -26.80
CA ASN A 274 16.73 -26.96 -27.02
C ASN A 274 15.68 -27.93 -26.45
N HIS A 275 14.71 -27.44 -25.68
CA HIS A 275 13.76 -28.29 -24.95
C HIS A 275 12.38 -27.65 -24.88
N ARG A 276 11.35 -28.47 -24.69
CA ARG A 276 9.97 -28.03 -24.52
C ARG A 276 9.39 -28.69 -23.27
N ILE A 277 8.66 -27.93 -22.47
CA ILE A 277 7.89 -28.44 -21.32
C ILE A 277 6.43 -28.16 -21.64
N ASP A 278 5.57 -29.16 -21.50
CA ASP A 278 4.14 -28.95 -21.62
C ASP A 278 3.37 -29.67 -20.50
N ALA A 279 2.34 -29.00 -20.00
CA ALA A 279 1.43 -29.51 -19.00
C ALA A 279 -0.02 -29.17 -19.41
N GLY A 280 -0.93 -30.11 -19.23
CA GLY A 280 -2.35 -29.96 -19.54
C GLY A 280 -2.72 -30.09 -21.03
N GLU A 281 -3.92 -29.61 -21.37
CA GLU A 281 -4.49 -29.67 -22.71
C GLU A 281 -4.34 -28.34 -23.45
N LYS A 282 -3.90 -28.40 -24.72
CA LYS A 282 -3.71 -27.22 -25.59
C LYS A 282 -5.03 -26.79 -26.24
N THR A 283 -6.05 -26.55 -25.41
CA THR A 283 -7.42 -26.25 -25.83
C THR A 283 -7.88 -24.90 -25.26
N GLY A 284 -8.51 -24.07 -26.11
CA GLY A 284 -9.07 -22.77 -25.71
C GLY A 284 -8.27 -21.55 -26.18
N PRO A 285 -8.57 -20.34 -25.66
CA PRO A 285 -7.89 -19.11 -26.01
C PRO A 285 -6.40 -19.16 -25.63
N ARG A 286 -5.53 -18.84 -26.60
CA ARG A 286 -4.06 -18.83 -26.43
C ARG A 286 -3.55 -17.43 -26.14
N MET A 287 -2.64 -17.33 -25.18
CA MET A 287 -1.84 -16.15 -24.90
C MET A 287 -0.37 -16.50 -25.00
N GLU A 288 0.37 -15.74 -25.81
CA GLU A 288 1.79 -15.91 -26.02
C GLU A 288 2.55 -14.84 -25.23
N TYR A 289 3.47 -15.29 -24.38
CA TYR A 289 4.25 -14.42 -23.52
C TYR A 289 5.74 -14.72 -23.63
N ILE A 290 6.50 -13.74 -24.08
CA ILE A 290 7.96 -13.83 -24.21
C ILE A 290 8.58 -13.37 -22.88
N LEU A 291 9.16 -14.30 -22.12
CA LEU A 291 9.86 -13.97 -20.86
C LEU A 291 11.23 -13.36 -21.16
N ARG A 292 11.97 -14.01 -22.07
CA ARG A 292 13.27 -13.58 -22.60
C ARG A 292 13.36 -13.96 -24.08
N PRO A 293 14.28 -13.39 -24.86
CA PRO A 293 14.40 -13.68 -26.29
C PRO A 293 14.59 -15.16 -26.63
N ASP A 294 15.08 -15.95 -25.67
CA ASP A 294 15.38 -17.38 -25.74
C ASP A 294 14.27 -18.27 -25.13
N ILE A 295 13.22 -17.67 -24.52
CA ILE A 295 12.19 -18.39 -23.76
C ILE A 295 10.81 -17.80 -24.02
N GLU A 296 9.98 -18.59 -24.70
CA GLU A 296 8.58 -18.28 -25.01
C GLU A 296 7.65 -19.19 -24.21
N VAL A 297 6.53 -18.63 -23.73
CA VAL A 297 5.51 -19.37 -22.99
C VAL A 297 4.15 -19.17 -23.63
N ASP A 298 3.53 -20.29 -23.99
CA ASP A 298 2.19 -20.37 -24.52
C ASP A 298 1.23 -20.86 -23.43
N ILE A 299 0.16 -20.11 -23.21
CA ILE A 299 -0.80 -20.35 -22.14
C ILE A 299 -2.19 -20.54 -22.77
N PHE A 300 -2.86 -21.63 -22.42
CA PHE A 300 -4.20 -21.98 -22.90
C PHE A 300 -5.22 -21.87 -21.76
N TYR A 301 -6.19 -20.98 -21.91
CA TYR A 301 -7.22 -20.73 -20.88
C TYR A 301 -8.49 -21.54 -21.13
N LYS A 302 -9.28 -21.81 -20.08
CA LYS A 302 -10.63 -22.42 -20.22
C LYS A 302 -11.66 -21.48 -20.86
N SER A 303 -11.54 -20.19 -20.56
CA SER A 303 -12.41 -19.13 -21.07
C SER A 303 -11.57 -17.89 -21.40
N ASN A 304 -12.11 -16.95 -22.17
CA ASN A 304 -11.36 -15.76 -22.59
C ASN A 304 -10.92 -14.94 -21.36
N PRO A 305 -9.61 -14.83 -21.07
CA PRO A 305 -9.15 -14.14 -19.87
C PRO A 305 -9.38 -12.63 -19.99
N GLY A 306 -9.75 -11.98 -18.87
CA GLY A 306 -9.71 -10.52 -18.78
C GLY A 306 -8.28 -10.02 -18.54
N SER A 307 -8.02 -8.73 -18.78
CA SER A 307 -6.69 -8.13 -18.60
C SER A 307 -6.08 -8.34 -17.20
N ALA A 308 -6.90 -8.36 -16.15
CA ALA A 308 -6.44 -8.65 -14.80
C ALA A 308 -5.93 -10.08 -14.64
N LEU A 309 -6.59 -11.07 -15.26
CA LEU A 309 -6.19 -12.47 -15.21
C LEU A 309 -4.91 -12.69 -16.01
N GLU A 310 -4.77 -12.06 -17.18
CA GLU A 310 -3.52 -12.13 -17.97
C GLU A 310 -2.31 -11.63 -17.18
N GLN A 311 -2.45 -10.46 -16.53
CA GLN A 311 -1.36 -9.90 -15.71
C GLN A 311 -1.05 -10.78 -14.50
N HIS A 312 -2.07 -11.35 -13.87
CA HIS A 312 -1.89 -12.28 -12.76
C HIS A 312 -1.12 -13.54 -13.21
N THR A 313 -1.50 -14.14 -14.34
CA THR A 313 -0.82 -15.31 -14.90
C THR A 313 0.64 -15.03 -15.23
N ILE A 314 0.95 -13.87 -15.83
CA ILE A 314 2.33 -13.44 -16.09
C ILE A 314 3.14 -13.42 -14.80
N LEU A 315 2.57 -12.93 -13.70
CA LEU A 315 3.25 -12.87 -12.41
C LEU A 315 3.55 -14.28 -11.87
N LEU A 316 2.59 -15.21 -11.94
CA LEU A 316 2.76 -16.60 -11.49
C LEU A 316 3.86 -17.32 -12.30
N ILE A 317 3.84 -17.17 -13.63
CA ILE A 317 4.81 -17.76 -14.55
C ILE A 317 6.21 -17.19 -14.32
N ARG A 318 6.33 -15.86 -14.18
CA ARG A 318 7.61 -15.22 -13.86
C ARG A 318 8.17 -15.75 -12.55
N MET A 319 7.31 -15.97 -11.55
CA MET A 319 7.75 -16.51 -10.28
C MET A 319 8.26 -17.94 -10.40
N ALA A 320 7.51 -18.86 -11.03
CA ALA A 320 8.00 -20.22 -11.30
C ALA A 320 9.35 -20.20 -12.03
N PHE A 321 9.50 -19.31 -13.00
CA PHE A 321 10.76 -19.14 -13.72
C PHE A 321 11.92 -18.68 -12.83
N GLN A 322 11.68 -17.75 -11.89
CA GLN A 322 12.72 -17.32 -10.96
C GLN A 322 13.18 -18.46 -10.05
N PHE A 323 12.26 -19.29 -9.55
CA PHE A 323 12.63 -20.45 -8.74
C PHE A 323 13.34 -21.54 -9.57
N TYR A 324 12.94 -21.73 -10.84
CA TYR A 324 13.68 -22.59 -11.77
C TYR A 324 15.13 -22.15 -11.94
N LEU A 325 15.37 -20.84 -12.15
CA LEU A 325 16.73 -20.28 -12.21
C LEU A 325 17.50 -20.48 -10.90
N ALA A 326 16.84 -20.33 -9.76
CA ALA A 326 17.43 -20.59 -8.45
C ALA A 326 17.85 -22.06 -8.30
N LYS A 327 17.01 -23.01 -8.74
CA LYS A 327 17.34 -24.44 -8.74
C LYS A 327 18.54 -24.75 -9.65
N GLN A 328 18.57 -24.19 -10.85
CA GLN A 328 19.72 -24.35 -11.76
C GLN A 328 21.02 -23.80 -11.15
N ASN A 329 20.95 -22.66 -10.45
CA ASN A 329 22.12 -22.11 -9.75
C ASN A 329 22.54 -23.00 -8.57
N GLN A 330 21.60 -23.56 -7.83
CA GLN A 330 21.87 -24.49 -6.73
C GLN A 330 22.63 -25.73 -7.23
N GLU A 331 22.22 -26.31 -8.37
CA GLU A 331 22.95 -27.43 -8.98
C GLU A 331 24.36 -27.06 -9.43
N LYS A 332 24.53 -25.90 -10.07
CA LYS A 332 25.86 -25.41 -10.49
C LYS A 332 26.80 -25.24 -9.30
N VAL A 333 26.31 -24.65 -8.19
CA VAL A 333 27.08 -24.47 -6.96
C VAL A 333 27.46 -25.83 -6.36
N ARG A 334 26.51 -26.76 -6.24
CA ARG A 334 26.77 -28.13 -5.74
C ARG A 334 27.82 -28.85 -6.57
N ALA A 335 27.75 -28.74 -7.90
CA ALA A 335 28.74 -29.34 -8.80
C ALA A 335 30.14 -28.74 -8.59
N GLN A 336 30.25 -27.41 -8.46
CA GLN A 336 31.52 -26.73 -8.22
C GLN A 336 32.14 -27.12 -6.88
N GLU A 337 31.36 -27.16 -5.81
CA GLU A 337 31.80 -27.60 -4.48
C GLU A 337 32.27 -29.06 -4.50
N HIS A 338 31.55 -29.92 -5.22
CA HIS A 338 31.94 -31.31 -5.40
C HIS A 338 33.29 -31.42 -6.12
N PHE A 339 33.48 -30.71 -7.23
CA PHE A 339 34.76 -30.69 -7.95
C PHE A 339 35.89 -30.09 -7.10
N ALA A 340 35.64 -29.00 -6.37
CA ALA A 340 36.63 -28.40 -5.47
C ALA A 340 37.05 -29.38 -4.36
N THR A 341 36.11 -30.14 -3.82
CA THR A 341 36.36 -31.17 -2.80
C THR A 341 37.20 -32.32 -3.37
N ILE A 342 36.90 -32.78 -4.59
CA ILE A 342 37.71 -33.78 -5.30
C ILE A 342 39.13 -33.24 -5.54
N HIS A 343 39.26 -32.01 -6.03
CA HIS A 343 40.56 -31.39 -6.30
C HIS A 343 41.39 -31.21 -5.03
N HIS A 344 40.80 -30.72 -3.94
CA HIS A 344 41.50 -30.57 -2.66
C HIS A 344 41.92 -31.93 -2.09
N THR A 345 41.04 -32.93 -2.17
CA THR A 345 41.35 -34.29 -1.75
C THR A 345 42.46 -34.91 -2.60
N GLY A 346 42.41 -34.72 -3.93
CA GLY A 346 43.43 -35.19 -4.87
C GLY A 346 44.78 -34.52 -4.68
N ALA A 347 44.80 -33.20 -4.43
CA ALA A 347 46.01 -32.46 -4.12
C ALA A 347 46.65 -32.95 -2.80
N ARG A 348 45.83 -33.16 -1.76
CA ARG A 348 46.27 -33.75 -0.48
C ARG A 348 46.84 -35.16 -0.68
N LEU A 349 46.18 -35.99 -1.47
CA LEU A 349 46.64 -37.35 -1.80
C LEU A 349 47.96 -37.34 -2.56
N THR A 350 48.12 -36.46 -3.54
CA THR A 350 49.35 -36.32 -4.33
C THR A 350 50.52 -35.90 -3.44
N HIS A 351 50.27 -34.98 -2.51
CA HIS A 351 51.24 -34.58 -1.50
C HIS A 351 51.63 -35.75 -0.58
N ASP A 352 50.66 -36.51 -0.09
CA ASP A 352 50.90 -37.67 0.77
C ASP A 352 51.73 -38.76 0.03
N ILE A 353 51.44 -39.02 -1.25
CA ILE A 353 52.22 -39.95 -2.10
C ILE A 353 53.66 -39.44 -2.31
N LYS A 354 53.84 -38.15 -2.61
CA LYS A 354 55.17 -37.55 -2.75
C LYS A 354 56.01 -37.74 -1.49
N ASN A 355 55.41 -37.54 -0.32
CA ASN A 355 56.10 -37.69 0.96
C ASN A 355 56.54 -39.13 1.22
N ILE A 356 55.71 -40.11 0.84
CA ILE A 356 56.08 -41.53 0.90
C ILE A 356 57.26 -41.82 -0.03
N LEU A 357 57.21 -41.34 -1.27
CA LEU A 357 58.27 -41.54 -2.26
C LEU A 357 59.60 -40.89 -1.83
N GLN A 358 59.54 -39.70 -1.24
CA GLN A 358 60.72 -39.04 -0.65
C GLN A 358 61.29 -39.84 0.52
N SER A 359 60.45 -40.39 1.39
CA SER A 359 60.89 -41.25 2.52
C SER A 359 61.58 -42.53 2.02
N ILE A 360 61.06 -43.14 0.96
CA ILE A 360 61.70 -44.30 0.30
C ILE A 360 63.05 -43.89 -0.29
N LYS A 361 63.11 -42.79 -1.04
CA LYS A 361 64.35 -42.32 -1.68
C LYS A 361 65.44 -42.01 -0.64
N ALA A 362 65.10 -41.30 0.44
CA ALA A 362 66.03 -41.02 1.53
C ALA A 362 66.54 -42.29 2.20
N SER A 363 65.68 -43.29 2.39
CA SER A 363 66.07 -44.59 2.96
C SER A 363 67.02 -45.36 2.03
N LEU A 364 66.79 -45.31 0.71
CA LEU A 364 67.68 -45.88 -0.30
C LEU A 364 69.03 -45.16 -0.38
N GLU A 365 69.05 -43.82 -0.32
CA GLU A 365 70.29 -43.03 -0.32
C GLU A 365 71.17 -43.36 0.91
N ILE A 366 70.58 -43.55 2.09
CA ILE A 366 71.30 -43.97 3.31
C ILE A 366 71.89 -45.38 3.15
N LEU A 367 71.17 -46.29 2.49
CA LEU A 367 71.62 -47.67 2.24
C LEU A 367 72.80 -47.75 1.26
N TRP A 368 72.89 -46.80 0.33
CA TRP A 368 73.95 -46.77 -0.69
C TRP A 368 75.20 -46.02 -0.23
N ALA A 369 75.11 -45.28 0.88
CA ALA A 369 76.19 -44.41 1.37
C ALA A 369 77.19 -45.09 2.33
N ASP A 370 76.87 -46.25 2.93
CA ASP A 370 77.84 -46.98 3.77
C ASP A 370 77.48 -48.46 3.92
N SER A 371 78.43 -49.35 3.63
CA SER A 371 78.29 -50.81 3.67
C SER A 371 78.88 -51.37 4.96
N ASP A 372 78.02 -52.03 5.76
CA ASP A 372 78.26 -52.82 6.98
C ASP A 372 77.91 -52.13 8.31
N THR A 373 76.69 -52.36 8.82
CA THR A 373 76.41 -52.51 10.28
C THR A 373 74.97 -52.96 10.57
N THR A 374 74.81 -53.77 11.63
CA THR A 374 73.53 -54.34 12.12
C THR A 374 72.47 -53.30 12.52
N ASP A 375 72.87 -52.06 12.80
CA ASP A 375 71.97 -50.95 13.12
C ASP A 375 71.24 -50.38 11.89
N GLN A 376 71.81 -50.50 10.68
CA GLN A 376 71.13 -50.12 9.44
C GLN A 376 69.93 -51.04 9.14
N GLN A 377 70.00 -52.33 9.50
CA GLN A 377 68.88 -53.25 9.30
C GLN A 377 67.67 -52.90 10.19
N LYS A 378 67.90 -52.45 11.44
CA LYS A 378 66.82 -51.96 12.32
C LYS A 378 66.20 -50.67 11.82
N LEU A 379 67.02 -49.74 11.32
CA LEU A 379 66.53 -48.50 10.69
C LEU A 379 65.75 -48.79 9.40
N LEU A 380 66.20 -49.74 8.57
CA LEU A 380 65.49 -50.17 7.37
C LEU A 380 64.14 -50.81 7.71
N GLN A 381 64.11 -51.69 8.70
CA GLN A 381 62.88 -52.33 9.18
C GLN A 381 61.89 -51.29 9.70
N SER A 382 62.34 -50.35 10.54
CA SER A 382 61.48 -49.28 11.07
C SER A 382 60.93 -48.37 9.96
N ASN A 383 61.76 -48.00 8.97
CA ASN A 383 61.34 -47.13 7.88
C ASN A 383 60.38 -47.85 6.92
N LEU A 384 60.61 -49.13 6.60
CA LEU A 384 59.69 -49.92 5.78
C LEU A 384 58.35 -50.14 6.46
N THR A 385 58.32 -50.35 7.78
CA THR A 385 57.08 -50.39 8.56
C THR A 385 56.34 -49.05 8.48
N GLN A 386 57.03 -47.93 8.63
CA GLN A 386 56.41 -46.59 8.54
C GLN A 386 55.88 -46.26 7.13
N ILE A 387 56.59 -46.71 6.09
CA ILE A 387 56.14 -46.60 4.70
C ILE A 387 54.87 -47.45 4.48
N SER A 388 54.84 -48.69 5.00
CA SER A 388 53.68 -49.58 4.92
C SER A 388 52.45 -48.95 5.57
N GLU A 389 52.58 -48.42 6.80
CA GLU A 389 51.48 -47.76 7.53
C GLU A 389 50.95 -46.53 6.79
N ARG A 390 51.84 -45.70 6.23
CA ARG A 390 51.44 -44.50 5.47
C ARG A 390 50.74 -44.89 4.16
N LEU A 391 51.25 -45.91 3.46
CA LEU A 391 50.67 -46.37 2.21
C LEU A 391 49.30 -47.04 2.44
N GLU A 392 49.15 -47.78 3.54
CA GLU A 392 47.88 -48.33 3.99
C GLU A 392 46.88 -47.24 4.38
N SER A 393 47.31 -46.19 5.09
CA SER A 393 46.47 -45.02 5.41
C SER A 393 46.00 -44.29 4.14
N THR A 394 46.91 -44.05 3.19
CA THR A 394 46.57 -43.41 1.91
C THR A 394 45.65 -44.29 1.05
N LEU A 395 45.87 -45.60 1.03
CA LEU A 395 45.00 -46.56 0.34
C LEU A 395 43.61 -46.64 0.98
N ASN A 396 43.50 -46.61 2.31
CA ASN A 396 42.23 -46.63 3.02
C ASN A 396 41.40 -45.35 2.77
N LYS A 397 42.07 -44.19 2.69
CA LYS A 397 41.44 -42.92 2.26
C LYS A 397 40.94 -42.97 0.81
N LEU A 398 41.55 -43.78 -0.06
CA LEU A 398 41.16 -43.95 -1.46
C LEU A 398 40.02 -44.97 -1.63
N LYS A 399 40.01 -46.03 -0.82
CA LYS A 399 38.97 -47.08 -0.85
C LYS A 399 37.61 -46.62 -0.30
N THR A 400 37.60 -45.56 0.50
CA THR A 400 36.36 -44.97 1.01
C THR A 400 36.36 -43.47 0.72
N PRO A 401 35.81 -43.01 -0.42
CA PRO A 401 35.41 -41.63 -0.53
C PRO A 401 34.27 -41.46 0.47
N LYS A 402 34.58 -41.06 1.70
CA LYS A 402 33.53 -40.73 2.66
C LYS A 402 32.68 -39.65 2.01
N LEU A 403 31.42 -39.99 1.74
CA LEU A 403 30.34 -39.01 1.73
C LEU A 403 30.41 -38.35 3.12
N ASP A 404 31.17 -37.27 3.23
CA ASP A 404 31.10 -36.38 4.37
C ASP A 404 29.88 -35.46 4.15
N SER A 405 28.71 -36.10 4.10
CA SER A 405 27.43 -35.44 4.30
C SER A 405 27.16 -35.41 5.80
N GLN A 406 28.04 -34.75 6.57
CA GLN A 406 27.66 -34.18 7.85
C GLN A 406 27.19 -32.75 7.59
N VAL A 407 25.95 -32.66 7.10
CA VAL A 407 25.16 -31.45 7.25
C VAL A 407 24.95 -31.28 8.75
N ASN A 408 25.74 -30.40 9.35
CA ASN A 408 25.51 -29.92 10.71
C ASN A 408 24.29 -29.01 10.62
N PHE A 409 23.10 -29.53 10.91
CA PHE A 409 21.94 -28.70 11.20
C PHE A 409 22.30 -27.90 12.46
N MET A 410 22.66 -26.62 12.29
CA MET A 410 22.61 -25.68 13.39
C MET A 410 21.13 -25.43 13.68
N ASP A 411 20.69 -25.92 14.82
CA ASP A 411 19.43 -25.50 15.44
C ASP A 411 19.38 -23.97 15.50
N CYS A 412 18.32 -23.40 14.92
CA CYS A 412 17.82 -22.06 15.20
C CYS A 412 16.33 -22.19 15.52
#